data_AF-A0A952SL04-F1
#
_entry.id   AF-A0A952SL04-F1
#
_cell.length_a   1.000
_cell.length_b   1.000
_cell.length_c   1.000
_cell.angle_alpha   90.00
_cell.angle_beta   90.00
_cell.angle_gamma   90.00
#
_symmetry.space_group_name_H-M   'P 1'
#
loop_
_entity.id
_entity.type
_entity.pdbx_description
1 polymer ?
#
loop_
_entity_poly.entity_id
_entity_poly.type
_entity_poly.pdbx_seq_one_letter_code
_entity_poly.pdbx_strand_id
1 'polypeptide(L)'
;MRGAVLVAVCGLVGGAQASIFHFVAHIDGAQDNTPSPATGVSFGQYDSVANTYSFDWSITDNLIGTPATPGAHIHNAAEGSNGPIVFHFSNPDGTWPLVGSATWNNVPAAMVDELFAGRLYVNFHTTAHPAGEVRGQIYLIPSPASAVLFGIGALALVHRRR
;
A
#
# COMPACT_ATOMS: atom_id res chain seq x y z
N MET A 1 -49.06 -33.58 23.89
CA MET A 1 -48.19 -33.99 22.77
C MET A 1 -47.10 -32.93 22.67
N ARG A 2 -45.84 -33.28 22.94
CA ARG A 2 -44.70 -32.34 23.03
C ARG A 2 -44.18 -32.06 21.63
N GLY A 3 -44.29 -30.83 21.16
CA GLY A 3 -43.72 -30.40 19.88
C GLY A 3 -42.22 -30.13 20.04
N ALA A 4 -41.39 -30.87 19.32
CA ALA A 4 -39.97 -30.60 19.19
C ALA A 4 -39.77 -29.55 18.07
N VAL A 5 -39.18 -28.40 18.40
CA VAL A 5 -38.71 -27.43 17.41
C VAL A 5 -37.26 -27.79 17.07
N LEU A 6 -37.04 -28.27 15.84
CA LEU A 6 -35.70 -28.37 15.27
C LEU A 6 -35.20 -26.95 14.96
N VAL A 7 -34.15 -26.51 15.66
CA VAL A 7 -33.38 -25.34 15.24
C VAL A 7 -32.32 -25.83 14.26
N ALA A 8 -32.52 -25.52 12.98
CA ALA A 8 -31.50 -25.71 11.96
C ALA A 8 -30.41 -24.63 12.17
N VAL A 9 -29.26 -25.03 12.70
CA VAL A 9 -28.06 -24.19 12.69
C VAL A 9 -27.48 -24.26 11.29
N CYS A 10 -27.81 -23.26 10.47
CA CYS A 10 -27.16 -23.04 9.18
C CYS A 10 -25.72 -22.58 9.45
N GLY A 11 -24.75 -23.47 9.23
CA GLY A 11 -23.33 -23.14 9.32
C GLY A 11 -22.97 -22.12 8.25
N LEU A 12 -22.71 -20.88 8.66
CA LEU A 12 -22.05 -19.89 7.81
C LEU A 12 -20.60 -20.35 7.63
N VAL A 13 -20.34 -21.06 6.53
CA VAL A 13 -18.99 -21.21 5.99
C VAL A 13 -18.51 -19.83 5.56
N GLY A 14 -17.80 -19.15 6.47
CA GLY A 14 -17.08 -17.92 6.16
C GLY A 14 -15.90 -18.25 5.26
N GLY A 15 -16.09 -18.19 3.94
CA GLY A 15 -14.97 -18.14 3.01
C GLY A 15 -14.08 -16.97 3.38
N ALA A 16 -12.75 -17.16 3.31
CA ALA A 16 -11.79 -16.09 3.56
C ALA A 16 -12.12 -14.89 2.66
N GLN A 17 -12.62 -13.81 3.26
CA GLN A 17 -12.82 -12.56 2.55
C GLN A 17 -11.43 -11.96 2.30
N ALA A 18 -11.06 -11.72 1.05
CA ALA A 18 -9.87 -10.96 0.73
C ALA A 18 -9.97 -9.59 1.40
N SER A 19 -9.09 -9.31 2.35
CA SER A 19 -8.97 -7.97 2.92
C SER A 19 -7.96 -7.22 2.06
N ILE A 20 -8.47 -6.40 1.16
CA ILE A 20 -7.64 -5.47 0.39
C ILE A 20 -7.40 -4.24 1.26
N PHE A 21 -6.14 -3.91 1.48
CA PHE A 21 -5.72 -2.73 2.22
C PHE A 21 -5.10 -1.73 1.26
N HIS A 22 -5.55 -0.48 1.32
CA HIS A 22 -5.07 0.57 0.43
C HIS A 22 -4.01 1.40 1.11
N PHE A 23 -3.01 1.84 0.36
CA PHE A 23 -1.91 2.65 0.84
C PHE A 23 -1.67 3.83 -0.08
N VAL A 24 -1.07 4.89 0.45
CA VAL A 24 -0.64 6.07 -0.32
C VAL A 24 0.77 6.47 0.10
N ALA A 25 1.54 6.96 -0.86
CA ALA A 25 2.79 7.67 -0.63
C ALA A 25 2.79 8.98 -1.40
N HIS A 26 3.02 10.10 -0.71
CA HIS A 26 3.32 11.38 -1.37
C HIS A 26 4.82 11.43 -1.61
N ILE A 27 5.22 11.68 -2.86
CA ILE A 27 6.61 11.58 -3.31
C ILE A 27 7.14 13.00 -3.51
N ASP A 28 8.31 13.31 -2.94
CA ASP A 28 9.03 14.56 -3.17
C ASP A 28 10.53 14.42 -2.90
N GLY A 29 11.31 15.43 -3.31
CA GLY A 29 12.75 15.49 -3.04
C GLY A 29 13.12 15.85 -1.61
N ALA A 30 12.25 16.55 -0.88
CA ALA A 30 12.53 16.97 0.49
C ALA A 30 12.65 15.78 1.45
N GLN A 31 11.81 14.75 1.27
CA GLN A 31 11.86 13.49 2.01
C GLN A 31 13.16 12.70 1.76
N ASP A 32 13.84 12.95 0.63
CA ASP A 32 15.11 12.30 0.27
C ASP A 32 16.33 13.24 0.44
N ASN A 33 16.12 14.43 1.00
CA ASN A 33 17.13 15.48 1.19
C ASN A 33 17.78 15.97 -0.12
N THR A 34 17.03 16.01 -1.22
CA THR A 34 17.48 16.53 -2.50
C THR A 34 16.80 17.87 -2.83
N PRO A 35 17.40 18.70 -3.70
CA PRO A 35 16.75 19.92 -4.20
C PRO A 35 15.79 19.63 -5.37
N SER A 36 15.39 18.37 -5.60
CA SER A 36 14.52 18.02 -6.72
C SER A 36 13.18 18.74 -6.60
N PRO A 37 12.73 19.45 -7.65
CA PRO A 37 11.40 20.05 -7.66
C PRO A 37 10.30 19.03 -7.95
N ALA A 38 10.65 17.77 -8.19
CA ALA A 38 9.69 16.74 -8.54
C ALA A 38 8.78 16.35 -7.38
N THR A 39 7.53 16.12 -7.73
CA THR A 39 6.48 15.65 -6.82
C THR A 39 5.74 14.49 -7.45
N GLY A 40 5.11 13.66 -6.64
CA GLY A 40 4.33 12.55 -7.13
C GLY A 40 3.43 11.94 -6.09
N VAL A 41 2.71 10.91 -6.51
CA VAL A 41 1.89 10.08 -5.65
C VAL A 41 2.04 8.63 -6.08
N SER A 42 2.07 7.73 -5.10
CA SER A 42 1.87 6.31 -5.32
C SER A 42 0.65 5.82 -4.56
N PHE A 43 -0.13 4.94 -5.18
CA PHE A 43 -1.23 4.22 -4.56
C PHE A 43 -0.91 2.74 -4.54
N GLY A 44 -1.02 2.12 -3.37
CA GLY A 44 -0.76 0.71 -3.17
C GLY A 44 -1.99 -0.07 -2.73
N GLN A 45 -2.01 -1.36 -3.03
CA GLN A 45 -3.01 -2.32 -2.58
C GLN A 45 -2.30 -3.59 -2.09
N TYR A 46 -2.50 -3.93 -0.81
CA TYR A 46 -2.07 -5.21 -0.26
C TYR A 46 -3.25 -6.17 -0.19
N ASP A 47 -3.16 -7.27 -0.92
CA ASP A 47 -4.10 -8.39 -0.82
C ASP A 47 -3.56 -9.41 0.17
N SER A 48 -4.23 -9.56 1.32
CA SER A 48 -3.81 -10.47 2.38
C SER A 48 -4.00 -11.95 2.05
N VAL A 49 -4.85 -12.28 1.08
CA VAL A 49 -5.09 -13.67 0.65
C VAL A 49 -4.10 -14.07 -0.43
N ALA A 50 -3.86 -13.20 -1.41
CA ALA A 50 -2.86 -13.44 -2.45
C ALA A 50 -1.42 -13.20 -1.96
N ASN A 51 -1.24 -12.48 -0.84
CA ASN A 51 0.04 -12.01 -0.32
C ASN A 51 0.84 -11.24 -1.39
N THR A 52 0.14 -10.30 -2.03
CA THR A 52 0.68 -9.43 -3.07
C THR A 52 0.49 -7.97 -2.68
N TYR A 53 1.52 -7.15 -2.89
CA TYR A 53 1.42 -5.70 -2.81
C TYR A 53 1.61 -5.10 -4.19
N SER A 54 0.53 -4.67 -4.82
CA SER A 54 0.56 -3.91 -6.07
C SER A 54 0.60 -2.42 -5.77
N PHE A 55 1.26 -1.64 -6.62
CA PHE A 55 1.23 -0.20 -6.51
C PHE A 55 1.44 0.44 -7.87
N ASP A 56 0.76 1.57 -8.05
CA ASP A 56 0.89 2.47 -9.19
C ASP A 56 1.52 3.78 -8.70
N TRP A 57 2.26 4.48 -9.56
CA TRP A 57 2.80 5.80 -9.25
C TRP A 57 2.65 6.76 -10.40
N SER A 58 2.69 8.05 -10.08
CA SER A 58 2.80 9.17 -11.01
C SER A 58 3.71 10.24 -10.40
N ILE A 59 4.71 10.70 -11.14
CA ILE A 59 5.71 11.71 -10.76
C ILE A 59 5.74 12.78 -11.86
N THR A 60 5.97 14.03 -11.49
CA THR A 60 6.06 15.16 -12.42
C THR A 60 7.34 15.14 -13.26
N ASP A 61 7.27 15.70 -14.48
CA ASP A 61 8.38 15.76 -15.46
C ASP A 61 9.42 16.85 -15.17
N ASN A 62 9.99 16.82 -13.97
CA ASN A 62 10.96 17.81 -13.48
C ASN A 62 12.01 17.17 -12.57
N LEU A 63 12.23 15.87 -12.75
CA LEU A 63 13.35 15.15 -12.17
C LEU A 63 14.66 15.64 -12.79
N ILE A 64 15.75 15.55 -12.03
CA ILE A 64 17.05 16.09 -12.41
C ILE A 64 17.90 14.97 -13.02
N GLY A 65 18.22 15.09 -14.30
CA GLY A 65 19.03 14.11 -15.03
C GLY A 65 18.19 13.06 -15.75
N THR A 66 18.74 11.85 -15.91
CA THR A 66 18.12 10.74 -16.66
C THR A 66 17.79 9.59 -15.72
N PRO A 67 16.94 8.61 -16.10
CA PRO A 67 16.56 7.55 -15.17
C PRO A 67 17.78 6.69 -14.86
N ALA A 68 17.90 6.25 -13.61
CA ALA A 68 18.93 5.29 -13.22
C ALA A 68 18.49 3.84 -13.51
N THR A 69 19.44 2.92 -13.42
CA THR A 69 19.18 1.47 -13.49
C THR A 69 19.96 0.79 -12.38
N PRO A 70 19.29 0.17 -11.37
CA PRO A 70 17.84 0.16 -11.17
C PRO A 70 17.27 1.55 -10.84
N GLY A 71 16.04 1.82 -11.28
CA GLY A 71 15.43 3.14 -11.20
C GLY A 71 14.61 3.40 -9.93
N ALA A 72 14.18 2.35 -9.22
CA ALA A 72 13.32 2.49 -8.03
C ALA A 72 13.37 1.29 -7.09
N HIS A 73 13.16 1.57 -5.81
CA HIS A 73 13.17 0.59 -4.71
C HIS A 73 12.08 0.86 -3.67
N ILE A 74 11.70 -0.18 -2.93
CA ILE A 74 11.09 -0.02 -1.59
C ILE A 74 12.19 -0.26 -0.56
N HIS A 75 12.26 0.62 0.43
CA HIS A 75 13.16 0.52 1.58
C HIS A 75 12.38 0.40 2.88
N ASN A 76 13.05 -0.05 3.95
CA ASN A 76 12.48 -0.15 5.29
C ASN A 76 13.20 0.78 6.28
N ALA A 77 12.60 1.93 6.56
CA ALA A 77 12.92 2.78 7.70
C ALA A 77 11.78 3.75 7.98
N ALA A 78 11.72 4.24 9.22
CA ALA A 78 10.82 5.33 9.57
C ALA A 78 11.10 6.59 8.72
N GLU A 79 10.10 7.47 8.63
CA GLU A 79 10.23 8.77 7.97
C GLU A 79 11.43 9.55 8.53
N GLY A 80 12.19 10.19 7.65
CA GLY A 80 13.42 10.92 7.99
C GLY A 80 14.66 10.07 8.22
N SER A 81 14.57 8.74 8.11
CA SER A 81 15.74 7.82 8.17
C SER A 81 15.88 6.98 6.91
N ASN A 82 17.12 6.65 6.53
CA ASN A 82 17.42 5.76 5.41
C ASN A 82 17.46 4.30 5.89
N GLY A 83 16.93 3.40 5.06
CA GLY A 83 16.83 1.97 5.36
C GLY A 83 17.40 1.08 4.28
N PRO A 84 17.56 -0.23 4.53
CA PRO A 84 17.93 -1.20 3.49
C PRO A 84 16.82 -1.32 2.43
N ILE A 85 17.22 -1.69 1.21
CA ILE A 85 16.30 -2.09 0.13
C ILE A 85 15.62 -3.41 0.51
N VAL A 86 14.30 -3.45 0.34
CA VAL A 86 13.47 -4.64 0.60
C VAL A 86 12.70 -5.11 -0.64
N PHE A 87 12.57 -4.27 -1.66
CA PHE A 87 12.01 -4.65 -2.96
C PHE A 87 12.67 -3.88 -4.11
N HIS A 88 12.90 -4.58 -5.22
CA HIS A 88 13.43 -4.02 -6.47
C HIS A 88 12.35 -4.00 -7.53
N PHE A 89 12.19 -2.87 -8.20
CA PHE A 89 11.18 -2.71 -9.25
C PHE A 89 11.76 -3.26 -10.55
N SER A 90 11.13 -4.29 -11.10
CA SER A 90 11.43 -4.81 -12.43
C SER A 90 10.72 -3.94 -13.47
N ASN A 91 11.44 -2.94 -14.01
CA ASN A 91 11.11 -2.14 -15.19
C ASN A 91 10.26 -0.84 -14.99
N PRO A 92 10.52 0.22 -15.78
CA PRO A 92 11.46 0.28 -16.89
C PRO A 92 12.90 0.66 -16.57
N ASP A 93 13.77 -0.31 -16.84
CA ASP A 93 15.20 -0.12 -17.03
C ASP A 93 15.37 0.77 -18.28
N GLY A 94 15.68 2.05 -18.06
CA GLY A 94 16.11 2.98 -19.11
C GLY A 94 15.02 3.81 -19.80
N THR A 95 13.74 3.54 -19.58
CA THR A 95 12.63 4.39 -20.03
C THR A 95 11.80 4.83 -18.84
N TRP A 96 12.05 6.02 -18.29
CA TRP A 96 11.13 6.65 -17.34
C TRP A 96 9.69 6.43 -17.79
N PRO A 97 8.81 5.91 -16.93
CA PRO A 97 7.46 6.32 -17.07
C PRO A 97 7.23 7.09 -15.78
N LEU A 98 7.13 8.42 -15.96
CA LEU A 98 6.57 9.34 -14.98
C LEU A 98 5.36 8.70 -14.30
N VAL A 99 4.63 7.85 -15.02
CA VAL A 99 3.59 6.95 -14.51
C VAL A 99 4.01 5.49 -14.64
N GLY A 100 3.96 4.68 -13.58
CA GLY A 100 4.26 3.25 -13.70
C GLY A 100 3.56 2.40 -12.65
N SER A 101 3.83 1.10 -12.69
CA SER A 101 3.31 0.17 -11.71
C SER A 101 4.24 -1.00 -11.49
N ALA A 102 4.18 -1.61 -10.31
CA ALA A 102 4.83 -2.89 -10.05
C ALA A 102 4.05 -3.72 -9.03
N THR A 103 4.48 -4.96 -8.85
CA THR A 103 3.86 -5.88 -7.90
C THR A 103 4.92 -6.66 -7.15
N TRP A 104 4.87 -6.57 -5.82
CA TRP A 104 5.65 -7.39 -4.92
C TRP A 104 4.84 -8.64 -4.56
N ASN A 105 5.19 -9.75 -5.18
CA ASN A 105 4.63 -11.06 -4.86
C ASN A 105 5.35 -11.69 -3.67
N ASN A 106 4.62 -12.46 -2.85
CA ASN A 106 5.16 -13.17 -1.69
C ASN A 106 5.83 -12.21 -0.69
N VAL A 107 5.11 -11.13 -0.30
CA VAL A 107 5.62 -10.13 0.64
C VAL A 107 5.98 -10.80 1.97
N PRO A 108 7.25 -10.73 2.43
CA PRO A 108 7.65 -11.35 3.68
C PRO A 108 6.82 -10.83 4.86
N ALA A 109 6.44 -11.71 5.79
CA ALA A 109 5.57 -11.33 6.93
C ALA A 109 6.08 -10.10 7.71
N ALA A 110 7.40 -10.03 7.96
CA ALA A 110 8.01 -8.86 8.60
C ALA A 110 7.83 -7.56 7.80
N MET A 111 7.81 -7.63 6.46
CA MET A 111 7.58 -6.45 5.61
C MET A 111 6.10 -6.07 5.55
N VAL A 112 5.20 -7.04 5.72
CA VAL A 112 3.77 -6.74 5.92
C VAL A 112 3.61 -5.93 7.22
N ASP A 113 4.22 -6.38 8.32
CA ASP A 113 4.15 -5.64 9.59
C ASP A 113 4.71 -4.21 9.46
N GLU A 114 5.85 -4.05 8.79
CA GLU A 114 6.47 -2.75 8.56
C GLU A 114 5.67 -1.87 7.58
N LEU A 115 4.96 -2.47 6.61
CA LEU A 115 4.02 -1.76 5.72
C LEU A 115 2.85 -1.18 6.52
N PHE A 116 2.24 -1.98 7.40
CA PHE A 116 1.16 -1.51 8.29
C PHE A 116 1.63 -0.54 9.36
N ALA A 117 2.90 -0.61 9.77
CA ALA A 117 3.54 0.35 10.68
C ALA A 117 3.92 1.67 9.99
N GLY A 118 3.75 1.79 8.66
CA GLY A 118 4.12 2.98 7.90
C GLY A 118 5.62 3.20 7.82
N ARG A 119 6.42 2.12 7.84
CA ARG A 119 7.89 2.15 7.85
C ARG A 119 8.52 1.77 6.51
N LEU A 120 7.70 1.51 5.49
CA LEU A 120 8.19 1.33 4.13
C LEU A 120 8.08 2.63 3.34
N TYR A 121 9.05 2.87 2.45
CA TYR A 121 9.02 4.02 1.54
C TYR A 121 9.44 3.61 0.13
N VAL A 122 8.83 4.24 -0.87
CA VAL A 122 9.29 4.17 -2.26
C VAL A 122 10.38 5.22 -2.48
N ASN A 123 11.41 4.88 -3.25
CA ASN A 123 12.49 5.78 -3.61
C ASN A 123 12.81 5.61 -5.11
N PHE A 124 13.01 6.72 -5.81
CA PHE A 124 13.28 6.76 -7.25
C PHE A 124 14.60 7.46 -7.50
N HIS A 125 15.38 6.94 -8.45
CA HIS A 125 16.77 7.30 -8.67
C HIS A 125 17.00 7.85 -10.08
N THR A 126 17.92 8.80 -10.17
CA THR A 126 18.38 9.36 -11.43
C THR A 126 19.89 9.31 -11.54
N THR A 127 20.41 9.59 -12.72
CA THR A 127 21.86 9.70 -12.93
C THR A 127 22.48 10.86 -12.15
N ALA A 128 21.72 11.93 -11.87
CA ALA A 128 22.19 13.02 -11.01
C ALA A 128 22.08 12.68 -9.52
N HIS A 129 21.13 11.81 -9.15
CA HIS A 129 20.84 11.40 -7.78
C HIS A 129 20.82 9.87 -7.64
N PRO A 130 21.99 9.19 -7.75
CA PRO A 130 22.05 7.73 -7.74
C PRO A 130 21.71 7.11 -6.39
N ALA A 131 21.89 7.86 -5.29
CA ALA A 131 21.49 7.42 -3.96
C ALA A 131 19.98 7.54 -3.69
N GLY A 132 19.24 8.20 -4.59
CA GLY A 132 17.83 8.55 -4.45
C GLY A 132 17.62 10.02 -4.82
N GLU A 133 16.63 10.30 -5.67
CA GLU A 133 16.19 11.66 -5.99
C GLU A 133 14.94 12.07 -5.21
N VAL A 134 13.90 11.24 -5.26
CA VAL A 134 12.61 11.50 -4.61
C VAL A 134 12.15 10.29 -3.84
N ARG A 135 11.48 10.54 -2.71
CA ARG A 135 11.00 9.52 -1.78
C ARG A 135 9.56 9.81 -1.38
N GLY A 136 8.80 8.74 -1.11
CA GLY A 136 7.51 8.83 -0.44
C GLY A 136 7.32 7.75 0.61
N GLN A 137 7.08 8.14 1.87
CA GLN A 137 6.68 7.20 2.92
C GLN A 137 5.29 6.60 2.63
N ILE A 138 5.15 5.28 2.79
CA ILE A 138 3.92 4.55 2.49
C ILE A 138 3.05 4.47 3.74
N TYR A 139 1.83 4.98 3.66
CA TYR A 139 0.87 4.99 4.76
C TYR A 139 -0.43 4.28 4.41
N LEU A 140 -1.00 3.56 5.39
CA LEU A 140 -2.31 2.93 5.26
C LEU A 140 -3.40 3.99 5.10
N ILE A 141 -4.26 3.81 4.11
CA ILE A 141 -5.51 4.55 3.96
C ILE A 141 -6.57 3.80 4.79
N PRO A 142 -7.13 4.42 5.86
CA PRO A 142 -8.18 3.78 6.65
C PRO A 142 -9.41 3.52 5.79
N SER A 143 -10.05 2.35 5.96
CA SER A 143 -11.33 2.09 5.29
C SER A 143 -12.39 3.08 5.77
N PRO A 144 -13.27 3.60 4.89
CA PRO A 144 -14.34 4.49 5.31
C PRO A 144 -15.19 3.82 6.39
N ALA A 145 -15.39 4.50 7.53
CA ALA A 145 -16.18 4.01 8.67
C ALA A 145 -17.64 3.64 8.33
N SER A 146 -18.11 3.90 7.11
CA SER A 146 -19.42 3.50 6.61
C SER A 146 -19.64 1.98 6.69
N ALA A 147 -18.60 1.16 6.53
CA ALA A 147 -18.70 -0.29 6.73
C ALA A 147 -19.08 -0.67 8.17
N VAL A 148 -18.65 0.11 9.17
CA VAL A 148 -19.00 -0.08 10.59
C VAL A 148 -20.44 0.38 10.85
N LEU A 149 -20.87 1.49 10.24
CA LEU A 149 -22.22 2.05 10.41
C LEU A 149 -23.35 1.15 9.90
N PHE A 150 -23.13 0.36 8.84
CA PHE A 150 -24.12 -0.63 8.39
C PHE A 150 -24.33 -1.77 9.42
N GLY A 151 -23.29 -2.17 10.15
CA GLY A 151 -23.38 -3.22 11.18
C GLY A 151 -24.20 -2.82 12.40
N ILE A 152 -24.01 -1.59 12.90
CA ILE A 152 -24.79 -1.04 14.02
C ILE A 152 -26.23 -0.68 13.62
N GLY A 153 -26.45 -0.19 12.39
CA GLY A 153 -27.79 0.10 11.86
C GLY A 153 -28.69 -1.14 11.75
N ALA A 154 -28.12 -2.28 11.33
CA ALA A 154 -28.84 -3.55 11.27
C ALA A 154 -29.24 -4.08 12.66
N LEU A 155 -28.37 -3.94 13.67
CA LEU A 155 -28.65 -4.34 15.06
C LEU A 155 -29.74 -3.46 15.70
N ALA A 156 -29.75 -2.16 15.43
CA ALA A 156 -30.76 -1.24 15.94
C ALA A 156 -32.17 -1.50 15.38
N LEU A 157 -32.28 -1.97 14.13
CA LEU A 157 -33.55 -2.34 13.51
C LEU A 157 -34.13 -3.65 14.04
N VAL A 158 -33.27 -4.59 14.48
CA VAL A 158 -33.71 -5.86 15.10
C VAL A 158 -34.20 -5.64 16.53
N HIS A 159 -33.60 -4.71 17.28
CA HIS A 159 -34.02 -4.44 18.67
C HIS A 159 -35.29 -3.58 18.77
N ARG A 160 -35.64 -2.82 17.73
CA ARG A 160 -36.86 -1.99 17.67
C ARG A 160 -38.13 -2.73 17.25
N ARG A 161 -38.06 -4.03 16.96
CA ARG A 161 -39.20 -4.87 16.54
C ARG A 161 -39.74 -5.78 17.66
N ARG A 162 -39.56 -5.40 18.93
CA ARG A 162 -40.20 -6.07 20.07
C ARG A 162 -41.16 -5.12 20.76
#